data_AF-A0A1C5Y6W8-F1
#
_entry.id   AF-A0A1C5Y6W8-F1
#
_cell.length_a   1.000
_cell.length_b   1.000
_cell.length_c   1.000
_cell.angle_alpha   90.00
_cell.angle_beta   90.00
_cell.angle_gamma   90.00
#
_symmetry.space_group_name_H-M   'P 1'
#
loop_
_entity.id
_entity.type
_entity.pdbx_description
1 polymer ?
#
loop_
_entity_poly.entity_id
_entity_poly.type
_entity_poly.pdbx_seq_one_letter_code
_entity_poly.pdbx_strand_id
1 'polypeptide(L)'
;MKYVKQFSIILGISFLAELLEILIPFPIAASVYGLVIMLVGLITKLIPLEKVETAADFLVDAMSIMFVPATVGIMASVDALKEMLLPICVITVVSTVLIMIVTGRVSQHIIRGQKNKGAAAMQTVGTKAAADDKEDR
;
A
#
# COMPACT_ATOMS: atom_id res chain seq x y z
N MET A 1 -17.40 22.47 10.19
CA MET A 1 -17.79 21.03 10.26
C MET A 1 -17.26 20.17 9.12
N LYS A 2 -16.29 20.63 8.30
CA LYS A 2 -15.74 19.81 7.20
C LYS A 2 -14.90 18.64 7.74
N TYR A 3 -13.99 18.90 8.68
CA TYR A 3 -13.16 17.87 9.34
C TYR A 3 -13.97 16.70 9.91
N VAL A 4 -15.05 16.97 10.64
CA VAL A 4 -15.90 15.93 11.23
C VAL A 4 -16.50 15.02 10.14
N LYS A 5 -17.00 15.59 9.04
CA LYS A 5 -17.56 14.79 7.93
C LYS A 5 -16.50 13.93 7.24
N GLN A 6 -15.31 14.49 6.98
CA GLN A 6 -14.22 13.76 6.34
C GLN A 6 -13.70 12.64 7.26
N PHE A 7 -13.52 12.92 8.54
CA PHE A 7 -13.11 11.94 9.55
C PHE A 7 -14.13 10.82 9.74
N SER A 8 -15.43 11.14 9.75
CA SER A 8 -16.50 10.13 9.81
C SER A 8 -16.49 9.19 8.60
N ILE A 9 -16.11 9.65 7.41
CA ILE A 9 -15.97 8.78 6.22
C ILE A 9 -14.84 7.80 6.45
N ILE A 10 -13.67 8.27 6.91
CA ILE A 10 -12.52 7.41 7.21
C ILE A 10 -12.90 6.37 8.27
N LEU A 11 -13.52 6.78 9.38
CA LEU A 11 -13.96 5.85 10.43
C LEU A 11 -15.04 4.87 9.95
N GLY A 12 -15.98 5.33 9.11
CA GLY A 12 -17.00 4.46 8.55
C GLY A 12 -16.42 3.34 7.69
N ILE A 13 -15.38 3.65 6.92
CA ILE A 13 -14.66 2.64 6.10
C ILE A 13 -13.84 1.71 6.98
N SER A 14 -13.14 2.24 7.99
CA SER A 14 -12.40 1.41 8.96
C SER A 14 -13.33 0.43 9.68
N PHE A 15 -14.50 0.89 10.10
CA PHE A 15 -15.50 0.02 10.74
C PHE A 15 -16.03 -1.04 9.78
N LEU A 16 -16.28 -0.68 8.52
CA LEU A 16 -16.70 -1.64 7.49
C LEU A 16 -15.62 -2.69 7.22
N ALA A 17 -14.35 -2.31 7.24
CA ALA A 17 -13.22 -3.20 7.07
C ALA A 17 -13.10 -4.22 8.22
N GLU A 18 -13.30 -3.79 9.46
CA GLU A 18 -13.36 -4.65 10.64
C GLU A 18 -14.53 -5.66 10.53
N LEU A 19 -15.69 -5.18 10.09
CA LEU A 19 -16.87 -6.03 9.87
C LEU A 19 -16.61 -7.08 8.78
N LEU A 20 -15.86 -6.73 7.74
CA LEU A 20 -15.45 -7.67 6.69
C LEU A 20 -14.44 -8.71 7.19
N GLU A 21 -13.49 -8.32 8.04
CA GLU A 21 -12.55 -9.27 8.66
C GLU A 21 -13.28 -10.32 9.49
N ILE A 22 -14.34 -9.92 10.23
CA ILE A 22 -15.14 -10.85 11.02
C ILE A 22 -15.98 -11.77 10.12
N LEU A 23 -16.51 -11.25 9.02
CA LEU A 23 -17.41 -12.00 8.13
C LEU A 23 -16.65 -12.96 7.21
N ILE A 24 -15.43 -12.60 6.80
CA ILE A 24 -14.61 -13.36 5.88
C ILE A 24 -13.53 -14.13 6.66
N PRO A 25 -13.50 -15.47 6.64
CA PRO A 25 -12.57 -16.28 7.42
C PRO A 25 -11.15 -16.33 6.81
N PHE A 26 -10.65 -15.24 6.23
CA PHE A 26 -9.29 -15.14 5.70
C PHE A 26 -8.36 -14.48 6.73
N PRO A 27 -7.12 -14.97 6.91
CA PRO A 27 -6.14 -14.39 7.83
C PRO A 27 -5.50 -13.12 7.25
N ILE A 28 -6.31 -12.10 7.03
CA ILE A 28 -5.90 -10.80 6.49
C ILE A 28 -6.37 -9.73 7.48
N ALA A 29 -5.46 -8.83 7.87
CA ALA A 29 -5.80 -7.75 8.81
C ALA A 29 -6.86 -6.80 8.21
N ALA A 30 -7.79 -6.30 9.03
CA ALA A 30 -8.80 -5.30 8.67
C ALA A 30 -8.22 -4.11 7.90
N SER A 31 -7.02 -3.64 8.27
CA SER A 31 -6.37 -2.50 7.61
C SER A 31 -6.18 -2.70 6.10
N VAL A 32 -5.95 -3.93 5.65
CA VAL A 32 -5.83 -4.26 4.22
C VAL A 32 -7.18 -4.12 3.52
N TYR A 33 -8.26 -4.62 4.12
CA TYR A 33 -9.61 -4.45 3.59
C TYR A 33 -10.00 -2.97 3.52
N GLY A 34 -9.69 -2.19 4.55
CA GLY A 34 -9.95 -0.75 4.60
C GLY A 34 -9.22 0.01 3.48
N LEU A 35 -7.95 -0.32 3.23
CA LEU A 35 -7.18 0.23 2.12
C LEU A 35 -7.82 -0.10 0.77
N VAL A 36 -8.21 -1.35 0.54
CA VAL A 36 -8.85 -1.77 -0.73
C VAL A 36 -10.19 -1.08 -0.93
N ILE A 37 -11.04 -1.01 0.10
CA ILE A 37 -12.34 -0.33 0.03
C ILE A 37 -12.16 1.16 -0.27
N MET A 38 -11.25 1.84 0.44
CA MET A 38 -10.97 3.25 0.21
C MET A 38 -10.42 3.48 -1.20
N LEU A 39 -9.48 2.64 -1.66
CA LEU A 39 -8.92 2.72 -3.01
C LEU A 39 -10.01 2.58 -4.09
N VAL A 40 -10.88 1.57 -3.96
CA VAL A 40 -12.00 1.38 -4.89
C VAL A 40 -12.96 2.57 -4.82
N GLY A 41 -13.24 3.11 -3.63
CA GLY A 41 -14.08 4.30 -3.45
C GLY A 41 -13.50 5.56 -4.11
N LEU A 42 -12.18 5.72 -4.10
CA LEU A 42 -11.46 6.81 -4.77
C LEU A 42 -11.46 6.62 -6.29
N ILE A 43 -11.17 5.41 -6.80
CA ILE A 43 -11.13 5.11 -8.23
C ILE A 43 -12.52 5.29 -8.87
N THR A 44 -13.57 4.81 -8.19
CA THR A 44 -14.97 4.96 -8.64
C THR A 44 -15.50 6.39 -8.50
N LYS A 45 -14.71 7.31 -7.93
CA LYS A 45 -15.09 8.69 -7.57
C LYS A 45 -16.33 8.78 -6.66
N LEU A 46 -16.71 7.68 -6.02
CA LEU A 46 -17.78 7.66 -5.02
C LEU A 46 -17.40 8.50 -3.81
N ILE A 47 -16.11 8.48 -3.48
CA ILE A 47 -15.48 9.29 -2.45
C ILE A 47 -14.50 10.24 -3.17
N PRO A 48 -14.87 11.49 -3.46
CA PRO A 48 -13.92 12.46 -4.00
C PRO A 48 -12.81 12.74 -2.99
N LEU A 49 -11.57 12.82 -3.46
CA LEU A 49 -10.37 12.96 -2.63
C LEU A 49 -10.45 14.17 -1.68
N GLU A 50 -11.02 15.27 -2.15
CA GLU A 50 -11.30 16.50 -1.39
C GLU A 50 -12.17 16.28 -0.13
N LYS A 51 -12.91 15.15 -0.05
CA LYS A 51 -13.74 14.78 1.10
C LYS A 51 -13.02 13.91 2.12
N VAL A 52 -11.76 13.57 1.93
CA VAL A 52 -10.99 12.75 2.89
C VAL A 52 -9.60 13.30 3.15
N GLU A 53 -9.00 14.01 2.18
CA GLU A 53 -7.62 14.51 2.21
C GLU A 53 -7.30 15.30 3.49
N THR A 54 -8.06 16.34 3.82
CA THR A 54 -7.71 17.21 4.97
C THR A 54 -7.74 16.47 6.31
N ALA A 55 -8.66 15.52 6.48
CA ALA A 55 -8.70 14.68 7.66
C ALA A 55 -7.61 13.61 7.64
N ALA A 56 -7.30 13.03 6.47
CA ALA A 56 -6.23 12.06 6.32
C ALA A 56 -4.87 12.68 6.65
N ASP A 57 -4.57 13.88 6.14
CA ASP A 57 -3.33 14.61 6.43
C ASP A 57 -3.22 14.90 7.92
N PHE A 58 -4.29 15.37 8.55
CA PHE A 58 -4.32 15.56 10.00
C PHE A 58 -4.05 14.26 10.78
N LEU A 59 -4.59 13.12 10.32
CA LEU A 59 -4.34 11.81 10.95
C LEU A 59 -2.89 11.38 10.79
N VAL A 60 -2.31 11.60 9.61
CA VAL A 60 -0.89 11.31 9.31
C VAL A 60 0.02 12.16 10.20
N ASP A 61 -0.25 13.46 10.31
CA ASP A 61 0.49 14.37 11.19
C ASP A 61 0.38 13.96 12.66
N ALA A 62 -0.81 13.50 13.08
CA ALA A 62 -1.07 13.03 14.43
C ALA A 62 -0.60 11.59 14.70
N MET A 63 -0.05 10.85 13.72
CA MET A 63 0.33 9.45 13.96
C MET A 63 1.38 9.32 15.07
N SER A 64 2.38 10.21 15.08
CA SER A 64 3.44 10.18 16.10
C SER A 64 2.88 10.31 17.53
N ILE A 65 1.89 11.19 17.74
CA ILE A 65 1.28 11.36 19.07
C ILE A 65 0.36 10.19 19.44
N MET A 66 -0.31 9.58 18.46
CA MET A 66 -1.12 8.36 18.64
C MET A 66 -0.27 7.13 19.01
N PHE A 67 1.03 7.10 18.69
CA PHE A 67 1.94 6.02 19.10
C PHE A 67 2.41 6.12 20.56
N VAL A 68 2.30 7.29 21.19
CA VAL A 68 2.77 7.47 22.58
C VAL A 68 2.02 6.55 23.55
N PRO A 69 0.67 6.49 23.57
CA PRO A 69 -0.08 5.56 24.43
C PRO A 69 0.27 4.08 24.20
N ALA A 70 0.42 3.68 22.93
CA ALA A 70 0.78 2.30 22.60
C ALA A 70 2.18 1.95 23.14
N THR A 71 3.14 2.87 23.01
CA THR A 71 4.52 2.67 23.46
C THR A 71 4.62 2.65 24.99
N VAL A 72 3.90 3.53 25.70
CA VAL A 72 3.89 3.48 27.18
C VAL A 72 3.19 2.21 27.70
N GLY A 73 2.24 1.64 26.96
CA GLY A 73 1.65 0.34 27.30
C GLY A 73 2.69 -0.79 27.32
N ILE A 74 3.66 -0.77 26.41
CA ILE A 74 4.77 -1.73 26.37
C ILE A 74 5.66 -1.61 27.62
N MET A 75 5.69 -0.44 28.28
CA MET A 75 6.47 -0.27 29.52
C MET A 75 6.01 -1.19 30.67
N ALA A 76 4.79 -1.72 30.61
CA ALA A 76 4.32 -2.72 31.56
C ALA A 76 5.01 -4.10 31.40
N SER A 77 5.76 -4.32 30.33
CA SER A 77 6.40 -5.61 30.01
C SER A 77 7.86 -5.44 29.55
N VAL A 78 8.56 -4.46 30.11
CA VAL A 78 9.95 -4.12 29.73
C VAL A 78 10.93 -5.27 29.96
N ASP A 79 10.74 -6.06 31.01
CA ASP A 79 11.70 -7.12 31.34
C ASP A 79 11.70 -8.25 30.30
N ALA A 80 10.52 -8.66 29.84
CA ALA A 80 10.40 -9.59 28.70
C ALA A 80 10.95 -8.97 27.40
N LEU A 81 10.77 -7.66 27.21
CA LEU A 81 11.30 -6.97 26.05
C LEU A 81 12.84 -6.98 26.05
N LYS A 82 13.48 -6.74 27.19
CA LYS A 82 14.95 -6.69 27.33
C LYS A 82 15.62 -7.99 26.88
N GLU A 83 15.05 -9.14 27.25
CA GLU A 83 15.57 -10.45 26.83
C GLU A 83 15.47 -10.65 25.31
N MET A 84 14.45 -10.07 24.68
CA MET A 84 14.18 -10.19 23.25
C MET A 84 14.69 -9.02 22.41
N LEU A 85 15.27 -7.97 23.00
CA LEU A 85 15.69 -6.76 22.28
C LEU A 85 16.68 -7.08 21.15
N LEU A 86 17.70 -7.90 21.45
CA LEU A 86 18.71 -8.26 20.47
C LEU A 86 18.12 -9.12 19.32
N PRO A 87 17.36 -10.20 19.59
CA PRO A 87 16.60 -10.90 18.55
C PRO A 87 15.70 -9.99 17.71
N ILE A 88 14.93 -9.09 18.33
CA ILE A 88 13.98 -8.18 17.65
C ILE A 88 14.72 -7.22 16.72
N CYS A 89 15.80 -6.60 17.19
CA CYS A 89 16.61 -5.70 16.35
C CYS A 89 17.20 -6.44 15.14
N VAL A 90 17.78 -7.62 15.37
CA VAL A 90 18.39 -8.41 14.29
C VAL A 90 17.33 -8.85 13.28
N ILE A 91 16.20 -9.42 13.72
CA ILE A 91 15.16 -9.88 12.79
C ILE A 91 14.55 -8.72 12.02
N THR A 92 14.36 -7.56 12.65
CA THR A 92 13.80 -6.36 12.00
C THR A 92 14.71 -5.88 10.87
N VAL A 93 16.02 -5.72 11.13
CA VAL A 93 16.97 -5.27 10.11
C VAL A 93 17.10 -6.30 8.99
N VAL A 94 17.28 -7.57 9.34
CA VAL A 94 17.46 -8.64 8.36
C VAL A 94 16.21 -8.81 7.49
N SER A 95 15.01 -8.88 8.09
CA SER A 95 13.76 -9.03 7.33
C SER A 95 13.48 -7.81 6.45
N THR A 96 13.74 -6.59 6.92
CA THR A 96 13.55 -5.36 6.13
C THR A 96 14.45 -5.37 4.89
N VAL A 97 15.74 -5.68 5.06
CA VAL A 97 16.69 -5.77 3.94
C VAL A 97 16.28 -6.88 2.98
N LEU A 98 15.91 -8.05 3.51
CA LEU A 98 15.50 -9.21 2.71
C LEU A 98 14.24 -8.88 1.88
N ILE A 99 13.19 -8.34 2.51
CA ILE A 99 11.95 -7.92 1.85
C ILE A 99 12.25 -6.90 0.76
N MET A 100 13.09 -5.90 1.03
CA MET A 100 13.47 -4.89 0.04
C MET A 100 14.22 -5.51 -1.16
N ILE A 101 15.17 -6.42 -0.92
CA ILE A 101 15.90 -7.12 -1.98
C ILE A 101 14.97 -7.98 -2.83
N VAL A 102 14.12 -8.79 -2.20
CA VAL A 102 13.21 -9.70 -2.91
C VAL A 102 12.19 -8.91 -3.70
N THR A 103 11.52 -7.93 -3.08
CA THR A 103 10.53 -7.07 -3.75
C THR A 103 11.17 -6.30 -4.90
N GLY A 104 12.38 -5.76 -4.69
CA GLY A 104 13.15 -5.08 -5.73
C GLY A 104 13.50 -6.01 -6.90
N ARG A 105 14.01 -7.21 -6.63
CA ARG A 105 14.35 -8.22 -7.64
C ARG A 105 13.11 -8.67 -8.43
N VAL A 106 12.00 -8.95 -7.75
CA VAL A 106 10.74 -9.38 -8.37
C VAL A 106 10.19 -8.27 -9.26
N SER A 107 10.13 -7.03 -8.77
CA SER A 107 9.70 -5.87 -9.54
C SER A 107 10.60 -5.65 -10.78
N GLN A 108 11.92 -5.70 -10.62
CA GLN A 108 12.86 -5.59 -11.74
C GLN A 108 12.72 -6.73 -12.75
N HIS A 109 12.43 -7.95 -12.30
CA HIS A 109 12.20 -9.09 -13.18
C HIS A 109 10.92 -8.91 -14.00
N ILE A 110 9.82 -8.48 -13.38
CA ILE A 110 8.56 -8.18 -14.05
C ILE A 110 8.76 -7.06 -15.09
N ILE A 111 9.44 -5.97 -14.72
CA ILE A 111 9.69 -4.83 -15.61
C ILE A 111 10.59 -5.22 -16.79
N ARG A 112 11.63 -6.04 -16.56
CA ARG A 112 12.50 -6.56 -17.65
C ARG A 112 11.75 -7.51 -18.57
N GLY A 113 10.88 -8.35 -18.03
CA GLY A 113 9.98 -9.21 -18.82
C GLY A 113 9.01 -8.40 -19.70
N GLN A 114 8.54 -7.24 -19.22
CA GLN A 114 7.73 -6.31 -20.00
C GLN A 114 8.54 -5.55 -21.06
N LYS A 115 9.78 -5.13 -20.77
CA LYS A 115 10.67 -4.51 -21.77
C LYS A 115 10.94 -5.40 -22.98
N ASN A 116 11.07 -6.72 -22.79
CA ASN A 116 11.24 -7.66 -23.90
C ASN A 116 9.96 -7.78 -24.77
N LYS A 117 8.77 -7.62 -24.20
CA LYS A 117 7.51 -7.59 -24.95
C LYS A 117 7.23 -6.23 -25.60
N GLY A 118 7.60 -5.12 -24.95
CA GLY A 118 7.47 -3.77 -25.47
C GLY A 118 8.45 -3.47 -26.62
N ALA A 119 9.69 -3.97 -26.55
CA ALA A 119 10.65 -3.89 -27.65
C ALA A 119 10.20 -4.70 -28.86
N ALA A 120 9.65 -5.91 -28.66
CA ALA A 120 9.07 -6.70 -29.74
C ALA A 120 7.87 -5.98 -30.39
N ALA A 121 6.97 -5.39 -29.60
CA ALA A 121 5.82 -4.64 -30.12
C ALA A 121 6.25 -3.41 -30.93
N MET A 122 7.25 -2.65 -30.47
CA MET A 122 7.76 -1.46 -31.17
C MET A 122 8.52 -1.82 -32.46
N GLN A 123 9.17 -2.98 -32.51
CA GLN A 123 9.86 -3.48 -33.71
C GLN A 123 8.85 -3.94 -34.79
N THR A 124 7.76 -4.61 -34.42
CA THR A 124 6.68 -4.96 -35.38
C THR A 124 6.00 -3.74 -36.00
N VAL A 125 5.83 -2.65 -35.24
CA VAL A 125 5.24 -1.42 -35.77
C VAL A 125 6.20 -0.71 -36.73
N GLY A 126 7.49 -0.67 -36.42
CA GLY A 126 8.51 -0.09 -37.30
C GLY A 126 8.73 -0.88 -38.61
N THR A 127 8.69 -2.21 -38.55
CA THR A 127 8.80 -3.06 -39.76
C THR A 127 7.57 -2.98 -40.65
N LYS A 128 6.36 -2.83 -40.08
CA LYS A 128 5.13 -2.65 -40.86
C LYS A 128 5.06 -1.27 -41.53
N ALA A 129 5.50 -0.20 -40.85
CA ALA A 129 5.57 1.14 -41.43
C ALA A 129 6.60 1.24 -42.58
N ALA A 130 7.73 0.52 -42.50
CA ALA A 130 8.73 0.49 -43.57
C ALA A 130 8.35 -0.39 -44.78
N ALA A 131 7.35 -1.27 -44.63
CA ALA A 131 6.82 -2.08 -45.72
C ALA A 131 5.75 -1.31 -46.53
N ASP A 132 4.92 -0.51 -45.85
CA ASP A 132 3.86 0.31 -46.45
C ASP A 132 4.43 1.42 -47.35
N ASP A 133 5.54 2.04 -46.94
CA ASP A 133 6.22 3.13 -47.69
C ASP A 133 6.99 2.63 -48.94
N LYS A 134 7.06 1.31 -49.16
CA LYS A 134 7.66 0.70 -50.36
C LYS A 134 6.63 0.19 -51.37
N GLU A 135 5.37 0.06 -50.97
CA GLU A 135 4.30 -0.42 -51.86
C GLU A 135 3.62 0.74 -52.61
N ASP A 136 3.78 1.99 -52.12
CA ASP A 136 3.22 3.22 -52.69
C ASP A 136 4.21 4.00 -53.60
N ARG A 137 5.31 3.37 -54.05
CA ARG A 137 6.30 3.94 -54.99
C ARG A 137 6.54 3.11 -56.24
#